data_AF-A0A6N9UY17-F1
#
_entry.id   AF-A0A6N9UY17-F1
#
_cell.length_a   1.000
_cell.length_b   1.000
_cell.length_c   1.000
_cell.angle_alpha   90.00
_cell.angle_beta   90.00
_cell.angle_gamma   90.00
#
_symmetry.space_group_name_H-M   'P 1'
#
loop_
_entity.id
_entity.type
_entity.pdbx_description
1 polymer ?
#
loop_
_entity_poly.entity_id
_entity_poly.type
_entity_poly.pdbx_seq_one_letter_code
_entity_poly.pdbx_strand_id
1 'polypeptide(L)'
;GLLRGNAASALAGAGRELERWARREGRTDTAARARSLTTGLLAHPLLAGTGTLTGTSFRRRSCCLYYRVPGGGVCGDCCFTRPPGSP
;
A
#
# COMPACT_ATOMS: atom_id res chain seq x y z
N GLY A 1 -5.81 2.69 -12.81
CA GLY A 1 -7.16 2.09 -12.76
C GLY A 1 -7.38 1.37 -11.44
N LEU A 2 -8.64 1.17 -11.03
CA LEU A 2 -9.04 0.63 -9.71
C LEU A 2 -8.32 -0.68 -9.35
N LEU A 3 -8.38 -1.68 -10.22
CA LEU A 3 -7.78 -3.01 -9.98
C LEU A 3 -6.28 -2.93 -9.66
N ARG A 4 -5.51 -2.25 -10.53
CA ARG A 4 -4.05 -2.09 -10.35
C ARG A 4 -3.70 -1.27 -9.11
N GLY A 5 -4.49 -0.25 -8.78
CA GLY A 5 -4.32 0.51 -7.54
C GLY A 5 -4.53 -0.35 -6.30
N ASN A 6 -5.58 -1.18 -6.29
CA ASN A 6 -5.84 -2.11 -5.19
C ASN A 6 -4.72 -3.16 -5.07
N ALA A 7 -4.25 -3.72 -6.19
CA ALA A 7 -3.13 -4.67 -6.22
C ALA A 7 -1.83 -4.04 -5.65
N ALA A 8 -1.49 -2.82 -6.07
CA ALA A 8 -0.32 -2.11 -5.56
C ALA A 8 -0.40 -1.82 -4.06
N SER A 9 -1.60 -1.47 -3.55
CA SER A 9 -1.83 -1.27 -2.12
C SER A 9 -1.75 -2.57 -1.32
N ALA A 10 -2.29 -3.68 -1.83
CA ALA A 10 -2.14 -4.98 -1.21
C ALA A 10 -0.66 -5.41 -1.14
N LEU A 11 0.10 -5.21 -2.23
CA LEU A 11 1.54 -5.46 -2.28
C LEU A 11 2.29 -4.61 -1.24
N ALA A 12 2.03 -3.31 -1.17
CA ALA A 12 2.67 -2.41 -0.22
C ALA A 12 2.33 -2.78 1.24
N GLY A 13 1.08 -3.16 1.51
CA GLY A 13 0.64 -3.65 2.81
C GLY A 13 1.37 -4.94 3.21
N ALA A 14 1.41 -5.93 2.33
CA ALA A 14 2.09 -7.20 2.57
C ALA A 14 3.60 -7.00 2.82
N GLY A 15 4.27 -6.20 1.99
CA GLY A 15 5.68 -5.85 2.16
C GLY A 15 5.96 -5.19 3.50
N ARG A 16 5.07 -4.30 3.95
CA ARG A 16 5.16 -3.62 5.25
C ARG A 16 5.02 -4.58 6.42
N GLU A 17 4.11 -5.54 6.36
CA GLU A 17 3.97 -6.56 7.42
C GLU A 17 5.17 -7.50 7.48
N LEU A 18 5.68 -7.93 6.33
CA LEU A 18 6.89 -8.75 6.27
C LEU A 18 8.11 -8.00 6.81
N GLU A 19 8.29 -6.74 6.43
CA GLU A 19 9.37 -5.90 6.96
C GLU A 19 9.25 -5.75 8.48
N ARG A 20 8.06 -5.42 8.99
CA ARG A 20 7.80 -5.28 10.44
C ARG A 20 8.08 -6.56 11.21
N TRP A 21 7.54 -7.68 10.74
CA TRP A 21 7.76 -8.97 11.36
C TRP A 21 9.25 -9.32 11.39
N ALA A 22 9.94 -9.22 10.25
CA ALA A 22 11.36 -9.53 10.17
C ALA A 22 12.20 -8.68 11.14
N ARG A 23 11.87 -7.40 11.32
CA ARG A 23 12.54 -6.55 12.32
C ARG A 23 12.29 -7.01 13.75
N ARG A 24 11.06 -7.40 14.10
CA ARG A 24 10.74 -7.92 15.45
C ARG A 24 11.51 -9.20 15.76
N GLU A 25 11.74 -10.05 14.77
CA GLU A 25 12.49 -11.29 14.90
C GLU A 25 14.02 -11.10 14.80
N GLY A 26 14.53 -9.87 14.75
CA GLY A 26 15.97 -9.60 14.58
C GLY A 26 16.53 -9.96 13.21
N ARG A 27 15.68 -10.24 12.22
CA ARG A 27 16.04 -10.67 10.85
C ARG A 27 16.20 -9.47 9.91
N THR A 28 17.20 -8.63 10.18
CA THR A 28 17.45 -7.38 9.44
C THR A 28 17.60 -7.57 7.92
N ASP A 29 18.29 -8.63 7.47
CA ASP A 29 18.44 -8.94 6.05
C ASP A 29 17.10 -9.30 5.38
N THR A 30 16.23 -10.01 6.10
CA THR A 30 14.90 -10.35 5.61
C THR A 30 14.03 -9.10 5.49
N ALA A 31 14.15 -8.18 6.45
CA ALA A 31 13.47 -6.88 6.38
C ALA A 31 13.94 -6.05 5.18
N ALA A 32 15.26 -5.99 4.93
CA ALA A 32 15.83 -5.31 3.78
C ALA A 32 15.37 -5.94 2.46
N ARG A 33 15.35 -7.26 2.38
CA ARG A 33 14.87 -8.00 1.20
C ARG A 33 13.39 -7.78 0.93
N ALA A 34 12.54 -7.80 1.96
CA ALA A 34 11.11 -7.50 1.84
C ALA A 34 10.87 -6.09 1.28
N ARG A 35 11.61 -5.09 1.79
CA ARG A 35 11.55 -3.72 1.26
C ARG A 35 12.01 -3.63 -0.18
N SER A 36 13.14 -4.26 -0.52
CA SER A 36 13.69 -4.24 -1.88
C SER A 36 12.74 -4.88 -2.89
N LEU A 37 12.18 -6.06 -2.55
CA LEU A 37 11.22 -6.76 -3.41
C LEU A 37 9.94 -5.95 -3.60
N THR A 38 9.40 -5.35 -2.52
CA THR A 38 8.20 -4.51 -2.60
C THR A 38 8.43 -3.31 -3.51
N THR A 39 9.58 -2.64 -3.36
CA THR A 39 9.94 -1.48 -4.19
C THR A 39 10.10 -1.87 -5.66
N GLY A 40 10.82 -2.97 -5.93
CA GLY A 40 11.02 -3.47 -7.30
C GLY A 40 9.71 -3.88 -7.99
N LEU A 41 8.82 -4.57 -7.27
CA LEU A 41 7.51 -4.96 -7.81
C LEU A 41 6.59 -3.74 -8.05
N LEU A 42 6.64 -2.72 -7.20
CA LEU A 42 5.89 -1.46 -7.42
C LEU A 42 6.42 -0.67 -8.62
N ALA A 43 7.70 -0.83 -8.97
CA ALA A 43 8.29 -0.22 -10.17
C ALA A 43 7.94 -0.98 -11.46
N HIS A 44 7.36 -2.18 -11.37
CA HIS A 44 6.94 -2.95 -12.55
C HIS A 44 5.92 -2.16 -13.39
N PRO A 45 5.98 -2.16 -14.74
CA PRO A 45 5.13 -1.32 -15.60
C PRO A 45 3.61 -1.46 -15.35
N LEU A 46 3.15 -2.63 -14.92
CA LEU A 46 1.74 -2.85 -14.58
C LEU A 46 1.28 -2.12 -13.31
N LEU A 47 2.20 -1.78 -12.40
CA LEU A 47 1.92 -1.14 -11.11
C LEU A 47 2.53 0.28 -11.02
N ALA A 48 3.51 0.60 -11.88
CA ALA A 48 4.12 1.91 -11.96
C ALA A 48 3.05 3.00 -12.12
N GLY A 49 3.18 4.07 -11.33
CA GLY A 49 2.26 5.21 -11.36
C GLY A 49 0.87 4.94 -10.77
N THR A 50 0.63 3.80 -10.11
CA THR A 50 -0.62 3.54 -9.36
C THR A 50 -0.67 4.22 -7.99
N GLY A 51 0.48 4.62 -7.46
CA GLY A 51 0.64 5.29 -6.17
C GLY A 51 2.09 5.69 -5.94
N THR A 52 2.34 6.25 -4.75
CA THR A 52 3.67 6.68 -4.30
C THR A 52 4.02 5.94 -3.02
N LEU A 53 5.20 5.33 -2.98
CA LEU A 53 5.78 4.74 -1.78
C LEU A 53 6.75 5.75 -1.15
N THR A 54 6.53 6.11 0.12
CA THR A 54 7.41 6.98 0.92
C THR A 54 7.81 6.24 2.19
N GLY A 55 9.06 5.78 2.24
CA GLY A 55 9.50 4.86 3.29
C GLY A 55 8.70 3.56 3.22
N THR A 56 7.93 3.27 4.27
CA THR A 56 7.02 2.11 4.31
C THR A 56 5.56 2.46 3.99
N SER A 57 5.24 3.75 3.86
CA SER A 57 3.87 4.23 3.61
C SER A 57 3.59 4.32 2.12
N PHE A 58 2.44 3.80 1.69
CA PHE A 58 2.01 3.86 0.30
C PHE A 58 0.73 4.70 0.18
N ARG A 59 0.66 5.54 -0.84
CA ARG A 59 -0.55 6.32 -1.15
C ARG A 59 -0.97 6.08 -2.59
N ARG A 60 -2.17 5.53 -2.78
CA ARG A 60 -2.72 5.30 -4.13
C ARG A 60 -3.06 6.62 -4.82
N ARG A 61 -3.05 6.57 -6.15
CA ARG A 61 -3.65 7.60 -7.04
C ARG A 61 -5.12 7.32 -7.38
N SER A 62 -5.66 6.18 -6.95
CA SER A 62 -7.06 5.80 -7.14
C SER A 62 -7.75 5.43 -5.82
N CYS A 63 -9.05 5.69 -5.74
CA CYS A 63 -9.89 5.27 -4.62
C CYS A 63 -10.19 3.78 -4.71
N CYS A 64 -10.05 3.03 -3.61
CA CYS A 64 -10.40 1.60 -3.56
C CYS A 64 -11.89 1.34 -3.32
N LEU A 65 -12.68 2.39 -3.06
CA LEU A 65 -14.11 2.34 -2.72
C LEU A 65 -14.44 1.67 -1.38
N TYR A 66 -13.45 1.43 -0.50
CA TYR A 66 -13.68 0.87 0.83
C TYR A 66 -14.70 1.66 1.68
N TYR A 67 -14.79 2.98 1.46
CA TYR A 67 -15.77 3.84 2.12
C TYR A 67 -17.23 3.47 1.83
N ARG A 68 -17.50 2.66 0.80
CA ARG A 68 -18.85 2.18 0.47
C ARG A 68 -19.29 0.99 1.33
N VAL A 69 -18.36 0.36 2.04
CA VAL A 69 -18.69 -0.70 3.00
C VAL A 69 -19.41 -0.07 4.20
N PRO A 70 -20.53 -0.62 4.70
CA PRO A 70 -21.19 -0.10 5.90
C PRO A 70 -20.22 0.00 7.09
N GLY A 71 -20.19 1.16 7.74
CA GLY A 71 -19.21 1.46 8.81
C GLY A 71 -17.77 1.66 8.33
N GLY A 72 -17.53 1.61 7.02
CA GLY A 72 -16.23 1.81 6.40
C GLY A 72 -15.84 3.29 6.31
N GLY A 73 -14.56 3.57 6.52
CA GLY A 73 -13.96 4.88 6.30
C GLY A 73 -13.08 4.91 5.06
N VAL A 74 -12.08 5.80 5.07
CA VAL A 74 -10.97 5.70 4.12
C VAL A 74 -10.00 4.61 4.57
N CYS A 75 -9.48 3.80 3.64
CA CYS A 75 -8.45 2.82 3.98
C CYS A 75 -7.09 3.50 4.21
N GLY A 76 -6.12 2.80 4.80
CA GLY A 76 -4.79 3.34 5.11
C GLY A 76 -4.01 3.93 3.93
N ASP A 77 -4.17 3.40 2.71
CA ASP A 77 -3.46 3.90 1.51
C ASP A 77 -4.35 4.77 0.60
N CYS A 78 -5.41 5.38 1.15
CA CYS A 78 -6.42 6.08 0.36
C CYS A 78 -5.86 7.34 -0.34
N CYS A 79 -6.37 7.62 -1.54
CA CYS A 79 -6.12 8.87 -2.24
C CYS A 79 -6.87 10.06 -1.59
N PHE A 80 -7.87 9.81 -0.77
CA PHE A 80 -8.60 10.84 -0.03
C PHE A 80 -8.27 10.77 1.47
N THR A 81 -8.25 11.93 2.12
CA THR A 81 -8.08 12.04 3.58
C THR A 81 -9.40 11.90 4.34
N ARG A 82 -10.54 11.99 3.63
CA ARG A 82 -11.91 11.82 4.14
C ARG A 82 -12.75 11.10 3.08
N PRO A 83 -13.84 10.40 3.44
CA PRO A 83 -14.73 9.85 2.43
C PRO A 83 -15.27 10.95 1.50
N PRO A 84 -15.37 10.72 0.18
CA PRO A 84 -16.01 11.68 -0.72
C PRO A 84 -17.45 11.94 -0.30
N GLY A 85 -17.84 13.21 -0.22
CA GLY A 85 -19.18 13.62 0.23
C GLY A 85 -19.37 13.67 1.74
N SER A 86 -18.33 13.42 2.54
CA SER A 86 -18.32 13.82 3.95
C SER A 86 -18.23 15.35 4.07
N PRO A 87 -18.95 15.98 5.02
CA PRO A 87 -18.86 17.42 5.28
C PRO A 87 -17.45 17.88 5.70
#